data_AF-A0A3M1IEF3-F1
#
_entry.id   AF-A0A3M1IEF3-F1
#
_cell.length_a   1.000
_cell.length_b   1.000
_cell.length_c   1.000
_cell.angle_alpha   90.00
_cell.angle_beta   90.00
_cell.angle_gamma   90.00
#
_symmetry.space_group_name_H-M   'P 1'
#
loop_
_entity.id
_entity.type
_entity.pdbx_description
1 polymer ?
#
loop_
_entity_poly.entity_id
_entity_poly.type
_entity_poly.pdbx_seq_one_letter_code
_entity_poly.pdbx_strand_id
1 'polypeptide(L)'
;MEAAEPRFDPQLLETLRRARSAAVLTGAGFSAESGVPTFRDAQTGLWARFRPEELATPEAFAAHPRRVWEWYAWRRRLVARAQPHAGHRALVVLQERLPRLCVITQNVDGLHQRSGSREVIELHGNIMRNRCSGDCGVIEEPVPDEPAPPP
;
A
#
# COMPACT_ATOMS: atom_id res chain seq x y z
N MET A 1 -4.83 0.80 -33.64
CA MET A 1 -6.03 1.41 -33.04
C MET A 1 -5.52 2.42 -32.03
N GLU A 2 -5.50 3.69 -32.39
CA GLU A 2 -4.95 4.77 -31.56
C GLU A 2 -5.92 4.99 -30.40
N ALA A 3 -5.46 4.78 -29.16
CA ALA A 3 -6.29 5.04 -27.99
C ALA A 3 -6.61 6.54 -27.96
N ALA A 4 -7.90 6.90 -27.89
CA ALA A 4 -8.31 8.29 -27.78
C ALA A 4 -7.62 8.94 -26.58
N GLU A 5 -7.03 10.13 -26.77
CA GLU A 5 -6.39 10.86 -25.68
C GLU A 5 -7.39 11.06 -24.53
N PRO A 6 -6.99 10.81 -23.27
CA PRO A 6 -7.87 11.00 -22.13
C PRO A 6 -8.26 12.48 -22.03
N ARG A 7 -9.56 12.76 -22.15
CA ARG A 7 -10.11 14.11 -22.06
C ARG A 7 -10.39 14.43 -20.60
N PHE A 8 -9.47 15.14 -19.95
CA PHE A 8 -9.66 15.65 -18.60
C PHE A 8 -10.52 16.92 -18.60
N ASP A 9 -11.26 17.15 -17.52
CA ASP A 9 -12.01 18.39 -17.29
C ASP A 9 -11.04 19.60 -17.31
N PRO A 10 -11.25 20.61 -18.17
CA PRO A 10 -10.42 21.81 -18.19
C PRO A 10 -10.31 22.51 -16.83
N GLN A 11 -11.37 22.47 -16.00
CA GLN A 11 -11.36 23.07 -14.67
C GLN A 11 -10.43 22.30 -13.72
N LEU A 12 -10.40 20.97 -13.80
CA LEU A 12 -9.46 20.13 -13.05
C LEU A 12 -8.02 20.49 -13.43
N LEU A 13 -7.73 20.57 -14.74
CA LEU A 13 -6.39 20.90 -15.22
C LEU A 13 -5.94 22.28 -14.74
N GLU A 14 -6.82 23.29 -14.80
CA GLU A 14 -6.50 24.63 -14.33
C GLU A 14 -6.29 24.67 -12.81
N THR A 15 -7.11 23.94 -12.06
CA THR A 15 -6.97 23.84 -10.60
C THR A 15 -5.62 23.23 -10.22
N LEU A 16 -5.21 22.14 -10.88
CA LEU A 16 -3.93 21.50 -10.64
C LEU A 16 -2.74 22.39 -11.04
N ARG A 17 -2.83 23.12 -12.15
CA ARG A 17 -1.76 24.06 -12.57
C ARG A 17 -1.56 25.20 -11.59
N ARG A 18 -2.64 25.68 -10.96
CA ARG A 18 -2.58 26.77 -9.97
C ARG A 18 -2.30 26.30 -8.55
N ALA A 19 -2.41 25.00 -8.28
CA ALA A 19 -2.19 24.44 -6.96
C ALA A 19 -0.77 24.73 -6.50
N ARG A 20 -0.63 25.25 -5.28
CA ARG A 20 0.69 25.45 -4.64
C ARG A 20 1.05 24.33 -3.68
N SER A 21 0.10 23.44 -3.38
CA SER A 21 0.22 22.25 -2.54
C SER A 21 -0.95 21.33 -2.84
N ALA A 22 -0.76 20.02 -2.70
CA ALA A 22 -1.81 19.03 -2.87
C ALA A 22 -1.60 17.85 -1.92
N ALA A 23 -2.68 17.14 -1.64
CA ALA A 23 -2.64 15.85 -0.95
C ALA A 23 -3.33 14.81 -1.83
N VAL A 24 -2.71 13.64 -1.99
CA VAL A 24 -3.30 12.50 -2.70
C VAL A 24 -3.53 11.40 -1.68
N LEU A 25 -4.79 11.05 -1.42
CA LEU A 25 -5.15 9.93 -0.56
C LEU A 25 -5.30 8.65 -1.39
N THR A 26 -4.50 7.64 -1.11
CA THR A 26 -4.58 6.32 -1.78
C THR A 26 -5.02 5.21 -0.83
N GLY A 27 -5.66 4.19 -1.41
CA GLY A 27 -6.07 2.97 -0.72
C GLY A 27 -5.81 1.72 -1.58
N ALA A 28 -6.28 0.55 -1.13
CA ALA A 28 -5.86 -0.72 -1.71
C ALA A 28 -6.17 -0.86 -3.21
N GLY A 29 -7.24 -0.21 -3.68
CA GLY A 29 -7.58 -0.15 -5.10
C GLY A 29 -6.48 0.47 -5.96
N PHE A 30 -5.68 1.40 -5.42
CA PHE A 30 -4.54 1.96 -6.13
C PHE A 30 -3.46 0.91 -6.40
N SER A 31 -3.29 -0.11 -5.55
CA SER A 31 -2.29 -1.16 -5.75
C SER A 31 -2.81 -2.39 -6.50
N ALA A 32 -4.10 -2.43 -6.86
CA ALA A 32 -4.72 -3.58 -7.51
C ALA A 32 -4.07 -3.90 -8.87
N GLU A 33 -3.77 -2.88 -9.68
CA GLU A 33 -3.07 -3.04 -10.97
C GLU A 33 -1.62 -3.54 -10.83
N SER A 34 -1.04 -3.46 -9.63
CA SER A 34 0.26 -4.04 -9.30
C SER A 34 0.16 -5.52 -8.88
N GLY A 35 -1.04 -6.11 -8.91
CA GLY A 35 -1.28 -7.49 -8.49
C GLY A 35 -1.39 -7.68 -6.98
N VAL A 36 -1.50 -6.60 -6.20
CA VAL A 36 -1.73 -6.68 -4.76
C VAL A 36 -3.23 -6.89 -4.52
N PRO A 37 -3.64 -8.00 -3.85
CA PRO A 37 -5.05 -8.23 -3.56
C PRO A 37 -5.64 -7.09 -2.74
N THR A 38 -6.84 -6.63 -3.12
CA THR A 38 -7.58 -5.67 -2.31
C THR A 38 -8.29 -6.38 -1.16
N PHE A 39 -8.82 -5.61 -0.22
CA PHE A 39 -9.49 -6.17 0.95
C PHE A 39 -10.97 -6.45 0.74
N ARG A 40 -11.68 -5.53 0.08
CA ARG A 40 -13.15 -5.48 0.04
C ARG A 40 -13.77 -5.95 -1.28
N ASP A 41 -12.96 -6.40 -2.23
CA ASP A 41 -13.51 -6.96 -3.46
C ASP A 41 -14.33 -8.23 -3.14
N ALA A 42 -15.58 -8.27 -3.62
CA ALA A 42 -16.55 -9.27 -3.21
C ALA A 42 -16.20 -10.69 -3.65
N GLN A 43 -15.35 -10.86 -4.68
CA GLN A 43 -15.01 -12.17 -5.24
C GLN A 43 -13.53 -12.53 -5.02
N THR A 44 -12.66 -11.53 -4.98
CA THR A 44 -11.19 -11.70 -4.95
C THR A 44 -10.54 -11.03 -3.74
N GLY A 45 -11.31 -10.29 -2.95
CA GLY A 45 -10.81 -9.59 -1.78
C GLY A 45 -10.40 -10.53 -0.66
N LEU A 46 -9.39 -10.14 0.11
CA LEU A 46 -8.91 -10.94 1.23
C LEU A 46 -10.02 -11.24 2.26
N TRP A 47 -10.96 -10.30 2.46
CA TRP A 47 -12.08 -10.48 3.39
C TRP A 47 -13.18 -11.41 2.90
N ALA A 48 -13.20 -11.75 1.60
CA ALA A 48 -14.08 -12.81 1.09
C ALA A 48 -13.57 -14.21 1.47
N ARG A 49 -12.27 -14.35 1.81
CA ARG A 49 -11.61 -15.64 2.10
C ARG A 49 -11.19 -15.79 3.56
N PHE A 50 -10.93 -14.68 4.25
CA PHE A 50 -10.45 -14.66 5.62
C PHE A 50 -11.25 -13.65 6.44
N ARG A 51 -11.46 -13.93 7.72
CA ARG A 51 -12.15 -13.00 8.63
C ARG A 51 -11.14 -12.01 9.24
N PRO A 52 -11.30 -10.69 9.04
CA PRO A 52 -10.41 -9.68 9.61
C PRO A 52 -10.22 -9.81 11.12
N GLU A 53 -11.30 -10.15 11.81
CA GLU A 53 -11.37 -10.24 13.26
C GLU A 53 -10.46 -11.35 13.79
N GLU A 54 -10.14 -12.35 12.97
CA GLU A 54 -9.27 -13.48 13.32
C GLU A 54 -7.78 -13.26 12.97
N LEU A 55 -7.43 -12.18 12.28
CA LEU A 55 -6.09 -12.01 11.70
C LEU A 55 -5.45 -10.64 11.87
N ALA A 56 -6.24 -9.56 11.91
CA ALA A 56 -5.74 -8.19 11.91
C ALA A 56 -6.22 -7.40 13.14
N THR A 57 -6.28 -8.07 14.29
CA THR A 57 -6.64 -7.48 15.59
C THR A 57 -5.58 -7.82 16.65
N PRO A 58 -5.35 -6.95 17.65
CA PRO A 58 -4.49 -7.27 18.79
C PRO A 58 -4.92 -8.55 19.51
N GLU A 59 -6.22 -8.79 19.64
CA GLU A 59 -6.80 -9.96 20.29
C GLU A 59 -6.48 -11.25 19.53
N ALA A 60 -6.62 -11.25 18.20
CA ALA A 60 -6.25 -12.38 17.37
C ALA A 60 -4.75 -12.69 17.44
N PHE A 61 -3.91 -11.65 17.46
CA PHE A 61 -2.46 -11.83 17.61
C PHE A 61 -2.11 -12.42 18.97
N ALA A 62 -2.73 -11.96 20.05
CA ALA A 62 -2.52 -12.51 21.39
C ALA A 62 -2.98 -13.98 21.50
N ALA A 63 -4.12 -14.32 20.89
CA ALA A 63 -4.67 -15.68 20.93
C ALA A 63 -3.91 -16.67 20.03
N HIS A 64 -3.53 -16.25 18.83
CA HIS A 64 -2.95 -17.12 17.79
C HIS A 64 -1.78 -16.44 17.04
N PRO A 65 -0.68 -16.09 17.72
CA PRO A 65 0.39 -15.26 17.14
C PRO A 65 1.03 -15.91 15.91
N ARG A 66 1.23 -17.24 15.94
CA ARG A 66 1.79 -18.00 14.80
C ARG A 66 0.94 -17.86 13.54
N ARG A 67 -0.39 -18.02 13.65
CA ARG A 67 -1.33 -17.93 12.52
C ARG A 67 -1.31 -16.52 11.92
N VAL A 68 -1.32 -15.50 12.78
CA VAL A 68 -1.24 -14.10 12.33
C VAL A 68 0.10 -13.83 11.63
N TRP A 69 1.22 -14.30 12.18
CA TRP A 69 2.53 -14.20 11.55
C TRP A 69 2.59 -14.90 10.19
N GLU A 70 2.09 -16.13 10.08
CA GLU A 70 2.03 -16.88 8.82
C GLU A 70 1.22 -16.13 7.76
N TRP A 71 0.10 -15.51 8.15
CA TRP A 71 -0.71 -14.67 7.26
C TRP A 71 0.05 -13.42 6.78
N TYR A 72 0.70 -12.67 7.69
CA TYR A 72 1.50 -11.50 7.33
C TYR A 72 2.72 -11.88 6.49
N ALA A 73 3.39 -13.00 6.77
CA ALA A 73 4.50 -13.53 5.98
C ALA A 73 4.06 -13.86 4.55
N TRP A 74 2.93 -14.54 4.38
CA TRP A 74 2.35 -14.79 3.06
C TRP A 74 2.06 -13.48 2.30
N ARG A 75 1.45 -12.48 2.97
CA ARG A 75 1.19 -11.17 2.37
C ARG A 75 2.46 -10.42 1.97
N ARG A 76 3.51 -10.46 2.79
CA ARG A 76 4.83 -9.89 2.47
C ARG A 76 5.38 -10.48 1.17
N ARG A 77 5.28 -11.80 0.98
CA ARG A 77 5.74 -12.47 -0.24
C ARG A 77 4.96 -12.02 -1.48
N LEU A 78 3.65 -11.80 -1.38
CA LEU A 78 2.85 -11.25 -2.48
C LEU A 78 3.30 -9.83 -2.83
N VAL A 79 3.42 -8.96 -1.84
CA VAL A 79 3.83 -7.56 -2.01
C VAL A 79 5.26 -7.44 -2.55
N ALA A 80 6.18 -8.28 -2.09
CA ALA A 80 7.57 -8.30 -2.56
C ALA A 80 7.69 -8.59 -4.06
N ARG A 81 6.74 -9.37 -4.62
CA ARG A 81 6.69 -9.68 -6.06
C ARG A 81 5.99 -8.59 -6.88
N ALA A 82 5.11 -7.81 -6.26
CA ALA A 82 4.42 -6.71 -6.92
C ALA A 82 5.43 -5.63 -7.36
N GLN A 83 5.14 -4.93 -8.44
CA GLN A 83 5.94 -3.81 -8.92
C GLN A 83 5.07 -2.56 -9.03
N PRO A 84 5.62 -1.35 -8.77
CA PRO A 84 4.85 -0.13 -8.98
C PRO A 84 4.35 -0.02 -10.43
N HIS A 85 3.10 0.37 -10.61
CA HIS A 85 2.49 0.56 -11.93
C HIS A 85 2.58 2.01 -12.42
N ALA A 86 1.91 2.33 -13.53
CA ALA A 86 1.98 3.64 -14.17
C ALA A 86 1.47 4.79 -13.29
N GLY A 87 0.39 4.59 -12.52
CA GLY A 87 -0.13 5.59 -11.58
C GLY A 87 0.83 5.90 -10.43
N HIS A 88 1.55 4.90 -9.89
CA HIS A 88 2.59 5.16 -8.89
C HIS A 88 3.69 6.07 -9.46
N ARG A 89 4.16 5.76 -10.67
CA ARG A 89 5.15 6.59 -11.38
C ARG A 89 4.61 7.98 -11.73
N ALA A 90 3.32 8.09 -12.06
CA ALA A 90 2.69 9.37 -12.35
C ALA A 90 2.70 10.29 -11.12
N LEU A 91 2.53 9.75 -9.90
CA LEU A 91 2.66 10.54 -8.68
C LEU A 91 4.07 11.06 -8.46
N VAL A 92 5.11 10.26 -8.78
CA VAL A 92 6.51 10.73 -8.74
C VAL A 92 6.70 11.94 -9.64
N VAL A 93 6.28 11.82 -10.91
CA VAL A 93 6.36 12.92 -11.88
C VAL A 93 5.55 14.14 -11.42
N LEU A 94 4.40 13.93 -10.79
CA LEU A 94 3.60 15.03 -10.27
C LEU A 94 4.26 15.72 -9.08
N GLN A 95 4.99 15.00 -8.23
CA GLN A 95 5.77 15.57 -7.12
C GLN A 95 6.96 16.39 -7.59
N GLU A 96 7.56 16.05 -8.73
CA GLU A 96 8.60 16.88 -9.35
C GLU A 96 8.04 18.23 -9.82
N ARG A 97 6.79 18.25 -10.31
CA ARG A 97 6.11 19.46 -10.79
C ARG A 97 5.44 20.27 -9.69
N LEU A 98 4.98 19.60 -8.63
CA LEU A 98 4.36 20.19 -7.46
C LEU A 98 5.10 19.73 -6.20
N PRO A 99 6.20 20.39 -5.82
CA PRO A 99 7.07 19.94 -4.71
C PRO A 99 6.38 19.83 -3.35
N ARG A 100 5.24 20.52 -3.15
CA ARG A 100 4.41 20.41 -1.93
C ARG A 100 3.22 19.45 -2.11
N LEU A 101 3.38 18.42 -2.92
CA LEU A 101 2.44 17.31 -3.01
C LEU A 101 2.85 16.22 -2.02
N CYS A 102 1.94 15.89 -1.09
CA CYS A 102 2.07 14.78 -0.17
C CYS A 102 1.19 13.61 -0.61
N VAL A 103 1.74 12.40 -0.59
CA VAL A 103 0.97 11.18 -0.78
C VAL A 103 0.63 10.62 0.60
N ILE A 104 -0.67 10.55 0.91
CA ILE A 104 -1.17 9.95 2.13
C ILE A 104 -1.74 8.60 1.75
N THR A 105 -1.20 7.50 2.28
CA THR A 105 -1.61 6.16 1.89
C THR A 105 -2.15 5.36 3.06
N GLN A 106 -3.27 4.67 2.82
CA GLN A 106 -3.78 3.62 3.70
C GLN A 106 -3.10 2.26 3.44
N ASN A 107 -2.34 2.15 2.35
CA ASN A 107 -1.69 0.92 1.96
C ASN A 107 -0.44 0.69 2.79
N VAL A 108 -0.20 -0.58 3.11
CA VAL A 108 0.99 -1.04 3.86
C VAL A 108 2.02 -1.70 2.95
N ASP A 109 1.83 -1.66 1.63
CA ASP A 109 2.61 -2.45 0.65
C ASP A 109 3.97 -1.85 0.27
N GLY A 110 4.22 -0.59 0.60
CA GLY A 110 5.49 0.09 0.28
C GLY A 110 5.68 0.43 -1.21
N LEU A 111 4.65 0.31 -2.06
CA LEU A 111 4.81 0.53 -3.51
C LEU A 111 5.06 1.99 -3.90
N HIS A 112 4.57 2.97 -3.12
CA HIS A 112 4.89 4.38 -3.32
C HIS A 112 6.37 4.67 -3.05
N GLN A 113 6.95 4.10 -2.00
CA GLN A 113 8.36 4.26 -1.68
C GLN A 113 9.21 3.61 -2.77
N ARG A 114 8.84 2.40 -3.20
CA ARG A 114 9.52 1.68 -4.29
C ARG A 114 9.37 2.34 -5.65
N SER A 115 8.31 3.13 -5.90
CA SER A 115 8.21 3.93 -7.13
C SER A 115 9.10 5.16 -7.11
N GLY A 116 9.60 5.56 -5.94
CA GLY A 116 10.38 6.78 -5.75
C GLY A 116 9.54 7.99 -5.34
N SER A 117 8.29 7.79 -4.90
CA SER A 117 7.48 8.88 -4.35
C SER A 117 8.16 9.43 -3.11
N ARG A 118 8.19 10.76 -3.03
CA ARG A 118 8.73 11.51 -1.89
C ARG A 118 7.57 11.89 -0.96
N GLU A 119 7.80 12.46 0.22
CA GLU A 119 6.71 12.98 1.09
C GLU A 119 5.49 12.03 1.24
N VAL A 120 5.75 10.77 1.60
CA VAL A 120 4.71 9.73 1.77
C VAL A 120 4.38 9.55 3.24
N ILE A 121 3.10 9.65 3.60
CA ILE A 121 2.57 9.36 4.93
C ILE A 121 1.85 8.01 4.90
N GLU A 122 2.37 7.04 5.66
CA GLU A 122 1.80 5.69 5.80
C GLU A 122 0.85 5.63 7.01
N LEU A 123 -0.46 5.80 6.78
CA LEU A 123 -1.45 5.88 7.86
C LEU A 123 -1.57 4.60 8.69
N HIS A 124 -1.33 3.45 8.06
CA HIS A 124 -1.49 2.13 8.68
C HIS A 124 -0.18 1.37 8.86
N GLY A 125 0.95 2.09 8.83
CA GLY A 125 2.29 1.51 8.90
C GLY A 125 2.73 0.83 7.60
N ASN A 126 3.72 -0.05 7.71
CA ASN A 126 4.34 -0.73 6.57
C ASN A 126 4.51 -2.22 6.87
N ILE A 127 4.04 -3.08 5.96
CA ILE A 127 4.09 -4.52 6.17
C ILE A 127 5.51 -5.05 6.20
N MET A 128 6.48 -4.34 5.64
CA MET A 128 7.90 -4.68 5.65
C MET A 128 8.61 -4.21 6.93
N ARG A 129 7.89 -3.76 7.96
CA ARG A 129 8.47 -3.38 9.25
C ARG A 129 7.84 -4.21 10.36
N ASN A 130 8.68 -4.70 11.25
CA ASN A 130 8.32 -5.33 12.52
C ASN A 130 8.50 -4.30 13.63
N ARG A 131 7.59 -4.27 14.59
CA ARG A 131 7.75 -3.53 15.84
C ARG A 131 7.75 -4.53 17.00
N CYS A 132 8.70 -4.41 17.92
CA CYS A 132 8.67 -5.20 19.15
C CYS A 132 7.35 -4.94 19.89
N SER A 133 6.68 -6.01 20.34
CA SER A 133 5.45 -5.90 21.13
C SER A 133 5.70 -5.46 22.57
N GLY A 134 6.95 -5.48 23.04
CA GLY A 134 7.36 -4.85 24.29
C GLY A 134 7.59 -3.35 24.14
N ASP A 135 7.76 -2.66 25.26
CA ASP A 135 7.88 -1.20 25.31
C ASP A 135 9.28 -0.66 24.92
N CYS A 136 10.10 -1.44 24.23
CA CYS A 136 11.46 -1.01 23.84
C CYS A 136 11.49 -0.13 22.58
N GLY A 137 10.38 -0.04 21.83
CA GLY A 137 10.26 0.86 20.67
C GLY A 137 11.07 0.45 19.43
N VAL A 138 11.73 -0.72 19.45
CA VAL A 138 12.54 -1.20 18.32
C VAL A 138 11.65 -1.51 17.11
N ILE A 139 12.05 -0.98 15.95
CA ILE A 139 11.44 -1.25 14.66
C ILE A 139 12.53 -1.79 13.73
N GLU A 140 12.29 -2.94 13.12
CA GLU A 140 13.23 -3.62 12.23
C GLU A 140 12.55 -3.96 10.90
N GLU A 141 13.32 -3.92 9.80
CA GLU A 141 12.89 -4.50 8.54
C GLU A 141 13.28 -5.99 8.55
N PRO A 142 12.32 -6.93 8.40
CA PRO A 142 12.64 -8.35 8.47
C PRO A 142 13.54 -8.75 7.31
N VAL A 143 14.50 -9.62 7.60
CA VAL A 143 15.24 -10.36 6.57
C VAL A 143 14.23 -11.21 5.78
N PRO A 144 14.29 -11.28 4.44
CA PRO A 144 13.34 -12.06 3.66
C PRO A 144 13.35 -13.54 4.10
N ASP A 145 12.23 -14.03 4.64
CA ASP A 145 12.08 -15.44 5.01
C ASP A 145 12.07 -16.35 3.78
N GLU A 146 12.63 -17.56 3.94
CA GLU A 146 12.43 -18.69 3.03
C GLU A 146 10.92 -18.98 2.81
N PRO A 147 10.53 -19.56 1.65
CA PRO A 147 9.13 -19.76 1.32
C PRO A 147 8.45 -20.78 2.25
N ALA A 148 7.34 -20.36 2.86
CA ALA A 148 6.37 -21.24 3.50
C ALA A 148 5.02 -21.16 2.74
N PRO A 149 4.27 -22.26 2.62
CA PRO A 149 2.93 -22.24 2.02
C PRO A 149 1.99 -21.33 2.84
N PRO A 150 0.91 -20.80 2.22
CA PRO A 150 -0.17 -20.20 3.00
C PRO A 150 -0.73 -21.23 4.01
N PRO A 151 -1.20 -20.79 5.18
CA PRO A 151 -1.91 -21.66 6.12
C PRO A 151 -3.24 -22.15 5.54
#